data_AF-A0A089L4C1-F1
#
_entry.id   AF-A0A089L4C1-F1
#
_cell.length_a   1.000
_cell.length_b   1.000
_cell.length_c   1.000
_cell.angle_alpha   90.00
_cell.angle_beta   90.00
_cell.angle_gamma   90.00
#
_symmetry.space_group_name_H-M   'P 1'
#
loop_
_entity.id
_entity.type
_entity.pdbx_description
1 polymer ?
#
loop_
_entity_poly.entity_id
_entity_poly.type
_entity_poly.pdbx_seq_one_letter_code
_entity_poly.pdbx_strand_id
1 'polypeptide(L)'
;MKDTGMIRSLDSLGRIVVPVEIRMTRNIDIGDPIEFFILNEEIIVLRKYTSTECTFCRSLDHVTYYKDQFICNTCLKELSDPGRGTEEISVAPDSSEENAEPVRSGRRTKTEEMSQRLEKAMEDHPYANQKELAEVLGISQARVSQLKRKLSTSGRATP
;
A
#
# COMPACT_ATOMS: atom_id res chain seq x y z
N MET A 1 20.05 -30.85 7.92
CA MET A 1 20.97 -30.03 7.10
C MET A 1 21.63 -30.92 6.07
N LYS A 2 21.81 -30.46 4.83
CA LYS A 2 22.66 -31.17 3.86
C LYS A 2 24.07 -30.64 4.05
N ASP A 3 24.95 -31.46 4.57
CA ASP A 3 26.36 -31.11 4.67
C ASP A 3 26.99 -31.23 3.29
N THR A 4 27.62 -30.15 2.83
CA THR A 4 28.30 -30.13 1.52
C THR A 4 29.79 -30.33 1.66
N GLY A 5 30.35 -30.32 2.88
CA GLY A 5 31.79 -30.46 3.13
C GLY A 5 32.66 -29.38 2.48
N MET A 6 32.07 -28.29 1.97
CA MET A 6 32.78 -27.24 1.25
C MET A 6 33.30 -26.18 2.23
N ILE A 7 34.62 -26.02 2.28
CA ILE A 7 35.29 -25.01 3.11
C ILE A 7 35.83 -23.90 2.20
N ARG A 8 35.57 -22.65 2.58
CA ARG A 8 36.09 -21.44 1.93
C ARG A 8 36.59 -20.47 2.99
N SER A 9 37.79 -19.95 2.78
CA SER A 9 38.34 -18.88 3.60
C SER A 9 37.69 -17.54 3.22
N LEU A 10 37.69 -16.60 4.16
CA LEU A 10 37.36 -15.21 3.88
C LEU A 10 38.42 -14.60 2.96
N ASP A 11 37.99 -13.66 2.13
CA ASP A 11 38.93 -12.85 1.38
C ASP A 11 39.56 -11.75 2.25
N SER A 12 40.44 -10.94 1.66
CA SER A 12 41.14 -9.85 2.36
C SER A 12 40.24 -8.75 2.91
N LEU A 13 38.97 -8.71 2.50
CA LEU A 13 37.97 -7.73 2.92
C LEU A 13 36.92 -8.34 3.86
N GLY A 14 37.03 -9.62 4.21
CA GLY A 14 36.06 -10.33 5.05
C GLY A 14 34.79 -10.77 4.32
N ARG A 15 34.81 -10.85 2.98
CA ARG A 15 33.68 -11.38 2.20
C ARG A 15 33.74 -12.90 2.11
N ILE A 16 32.58 -13.53 2.06
CA ILE A 16 32.42 -14.97 1.84
C ILE A 16 32.14 -15.23 0.36
N VAL A 17 32.87 -16.16 -0.24
CA VAL A 17 32.63 -16.59 -1.63
C VAL A 17 31.63 -17.74 -1.64
N VAL A 18 30.48 -17.55 -2.29
CA VAL A 18 29.49 -18.62 -2.50
C VAL A 18 29.88 -19.44 -3.74
N PRO A 19 30.15 -20.76 -3.60
CA PRO A 19 30.49 -21.63 -4.72
C PRO A 19 29.43 -21.64 -5.83
N VAL A 20 29.86 -21.89 -7.07
CA VAL A 20 28.98 -21.85 -8.24
C VAL A 20 27.85 -22.89 -8.17
N GLU A 21 28.12 -24.05 -7.57
CA GLU A 21 27.15 -25.13 -7.39
C GLU A 21 25.98 -24.72 -6.50
N ILE A 22 26.27 -24.00 -5.40
CA ILE A 22 25.25 -23.47 -4.51
C ILE A 22 24.45 -22.38 -5.22
N ARG A 23 25.13 -21.49 -5.95
CA ARG A 23 24.47 -20.42 -6.72
C ARG A 23 23.50 -20.98 -7.75
N MET A 24 23.90 -21.97 -8.53
CA MET A 24 23.04 -22.61 -9.53
C MET A 24 21.85 -23.33 -8.86
N THR A 25 22.10 -24.10 -7.80
CA THR A 25 21.04 -24.86 -7.11
C THR A 25 20.03 -23.95 -6.39
N ARG A 26 20.47 -22.78 -5.93
CA ARG A 26 19.62 -21.79 -5.23
C ARG A 26 19.19 -20.62 -6.13
N ASN A 27 19.51 -20.69 -7.42
CA ASN A 27 19.16 -19.67 -8.42
C ASN A 27 19.56 -18.25 -7.98
N ILE A 28 20.80 -18.12 -7.47
CA ILE A 28 21.41 -16.86 -7.02
C ILE A 28 22.34 -16.35 -8.10
N ASP A 29 21.96 -15.24 -8.72
CA ASP A 29 22.74 -14.60 -9.78
C ASP A 29 23.65 -13.48 -9.23
N ILE A 30 24.58 -13.02 -10.06
CA ILE A 30 25.49 -11.92 -9.68
C ILE A 30 24.67 -10.64 -9.51
N GLY A 31 24.76 -10.03 -8.33
CA GLY A 31 23.99 -8.83 -7.98
C GLY A 31 22.69 -9.11 -7.23
N ASP A 32 22.29 -10.39 -7.09
CA ASP A 32 21.11 -10.74 -6.30
C ASP A 32 21.33 -10.37 -4.82
N PRO A 33 20.33 -9.70 -4.18
CA PRO A 33 20.38 -9.45 -2.75
C PRO A 33 20.23 -10.78 -1.97
N ILE A 34 21.02 -10.90 -0.90
CA ILE A 34 21.00 -12.06 0.01
C ILE A 34 20.72 -11.56 1.42
N GLU A 35 19.81 -12.26 2.09
CA GLU A 35 19.47 -12.01 3.48
C GLU A 35 20.29 -12.93 4.39
N PHE A 36 20.82 -12.34 5.46
CA PHE A 36 21.63 -13.03 6.46
C PHE A 36 20.82 -13.21 7.73
N PHE A 37 20.78 -14.43 8.23
CA PHE A 37 20.17 -14.79 9.50
C PHE A 37 21.22 -15.42 10.41
N ILE A 38 21.13 -15.16 11.70
CA ILE A 38 21.94 -15.81 12.73
C ILE A 38 21.02 -16.79 13.44
N LEU A 39 21.30 -18.08 13.31
CA LEU A 39 20.50 -19.11 13.98
C LEU A 39 20.97 -19.29 15.43
N ASN A 40 22.29 -19.28 15.64
CA ASN A 40 22.97 -19.33 16.94
C ASN A 40 24.41 -18.79 16.78
N GLU A 41 25.21 -18.89 17.83
CA GLU A 41 26.59 -18.36 17.87
C GLU A 41 27.53 -18.93 16.79
N GLU A 42 27.24 -20.12 16.26
CA GLU A 42 28.11 -20.83 15.32
C GLU A 42 27.57 -20.86 13.88
N ILE A 43 26.27 -20.61 13.70
CA ILE A 43 25.57 -20.89 12.44
C ILE A 43 24.95 -19.61 11.84
N ILE A 44 25.46 -19.25 10.66
CA ILE A 44 24.88 -18.24 9.77
C ILE A 44 24.07 -18.94 8.70
N VAL A 45 22.84 -18.47 8.48
CA VAL A 45 21.95 -18.96 7.43
C VAL A 45 21.77 -17.88 6.38
N LEU A 46 21.93 -18.27 5.11
CA LEU A 46 21.79 -17.38 3.95
C LEU A 46 20.53 -17.74 3.18
N ARG A 47 19.75 -16.73 2.78
CA ARG A 47 18.57 -16.89 1.93
C ARG A 47 18.60 -15.88 0.79
N LYS A 48 18.12 -16.28 -0.40
CA LYS A 48 17.85 -15.32 -1.48
C LYS A 48 16.84 -14.30 -0.95
N TYR A 49 17.21 -13.02 -0.95
CA TYR A 49 16.30 -11.99 -0.51
C TYR A 49 15.10 -11.97 -1.44
N THR A 50 13.93 -12.14 -0.86
CA THR A 50 12.67 -12.01 -1.57
C THR A 50 12.03 -10.76 -1.02
N SER A 51 11.96 -9.72 -1.85
CA SER A 51 11.27 -8.51 -1.47
C SER A 51 9.80 -8.84 -1.19
N THR A 52 9.30 -8.49 -0.01
CA THR A 52 7.87 -8.58 0.30
C THR A 52 7.06 -7.48 -0.38
N GLU A 53 7.73 -6.60 -1.12
CA GLU A 53 7.13 -5.53 -1.89
C GLU A 53 6.43 -6.05 -3.15
N CYS A 54 5.42 -5.32 -3.58
CA CYS A 54 4.75 -5.56 -4.84
C CYS A 54 5.77 -5.51 -6.00
N THR A 55 5.82 -6.57 -6.82
CA THR A 55 6.72 -6.67 -7.98
C THR A 55 6.53 -5.52 -8.98
N PHE A 56 5.35 -4.89 -9.02
CA PHE A 56 5.06 -3.81 -9.97
C PHE A 56 5.35 -2.41 -9.42
N CYS A 57 4.88 -2.10 -8.21
CA CYS A 57 4.93 -0.74 -7.65
C CYS A 57 5.85 -0.59 -6.44
N ARG A 58 6.46 -1.68 -5.96
CA ARG A 58 7.32 -1.70 -4.76
C ARG A 58 6.65 -1.22 -3.47
N SER A 59 5.31 -1.22 -3.44
CA SER A 59 4.56 -0.97 -2.21
C SER A 59 4.61 -2.19 -1.29
N LEU A 60 4.69 -1.94 0.02
CA LEU A 60 4.59 -2.96 1.07
C LEU A 60 3.16 -3.11 1.59
N ASP A 61 2.21 -2.29 1.12
CA ASP A 61 0.85 -2.26 1.62
C ASP A 61 -0.03 -3.30 0.92
N HIS A 62 -0.72 -4.12 1.73
CA HIS A 62 -1.68 -5.13 1.27
C HIS A 62 -1.15 -6.04 0.15
N VAL A 63 0.06 -6.54 0.34
CA VAL A 63 0.75 -7.40 -0.62
C VAL A 63 0.37 -8.86 -0.42
N THR A 64 0.00 -9.52 -1.51
CA THR A 64 -0.43 -10.92 -1.53
C THR A 64 0.60 -11.75 -2.30
N TYR A 65 0.89 -12.96 -1.82
CA TYR A 65 1.80 -13.89 -2.50
C TYR A 65 1.05 -14.70 -3.56
N TYR A 66 1.53 -14.68 -4.80
CA TYR A 66 0.99 -15.44 -5.92
C TYR A 66 2.10 -15.86 -6.88
N LYS A 67 2.23 -17.18 -7.14
CA LYS A 67 3.21 -17.77 -8.06
C LYS A 67 4.63 -17.22 -7.88
N ASP A 68 5.14 -17.26 -6.66
CA ASP A 68 6.48 -16.79 -6.30
C ASP A 68 6.72 -15.29 -6.46
N GLN A 69 5.65 -14.51 -6.58
CA GLN A 69 5.70 -13.05 -6.62
C GLN A 69 4.76 -12.44 -5.59
N PHE A 70 5.13 -11.26 -5.14
CA PHE A 70 4.36 -10.45 -4.21
C PHE A 70 3.65 -9.37 -5.02
N ILE A 71 2.32 -9.26 -4.91
CA ILE A 71 1.51 -8.30 -5.68
C ILE A 71 0.55 -7.59 -4.73
N CYS A 72 0.57 -6.26 -4.71
CA CYS A 72 -0.37 -5.48 -3.90
C CYS A 72 -1.78 -5.47 -4.52
N ASN A 73 -2.78 -5.28 -3.66
CA ASN A 73 -4.18 -5.18 -4.08
C ASN A 73 -4.45 -4.07 -5.11
N THR A 74 -3.63 -3.02 -5.17
CA THR A 74 -3.74 -1.97 -6.19
C THR A 74 -3.34 -2.51 -7.56
N CYS A 75 -2.15 -3.10 -7.68
CA CYS A 75 -1.67 -3.67 -8.93
C CYS A 75 -2.51 -4.87 -9.38
N LEU A 76 -3.03 -5.67 -8.44
CA LEU A 76 -3.92 -6.79 -8.77
C LEU A 76 -5.25 -6.31 -9.40
N LYS A 77 -5.78 -5.17 -8.95
CA LYS A 77 -6.98 -4.55 -9.55
C LYS A 77 -6.70 -3.98 -10.93
N GLU A 78 -5.56 -3.32 -11.12
CA GLU A 78 -5.14 -2.78 -12.42
C GLU A 78 -4.92 -3.90 -13.46
N LEU A 79 -4.33 -5.03 -13.04
CA LEU A 79 -4.16 -6.21 -13.90
C LEU A 79 -5.49 -6.88 -14.27
N SER A 80 -6.50 -6.78 -13.39
CA SER A 80 -7.81 -7.37 -13.62
C SER A 80 -8.68 -6.55 -14.59
N ASP A 81 -8.42 -5.25 -14.73
CA ASP A 81 -9.15 -4.34 -15.60
C ASP A 81 -8.24 -3.22 -16.14
N PRO A 82 -7.50 -3.47 -17.23
CA PRO A 82 -6.51 -2.53 -17.78
C PRO A 82 -7.11 -1.26 -18.40
N GLY A 83 -8.43 -1.04 -18.34
CA GLY A 83 -9.13 0.09 -18.95
C GLY A 83 -9.42 1.29 -18.04
N ARG A 84 -9.09 1.23 -16.74
CA ARG A 84 -9.44 2.31 -15.79
C ARG A 84 -8.21 3.16 -15.45
N GLY A 85 -8.01 4.22 -16.22
CA GLY A 85 -6.91 5.17 -16.07
C GLY A 85 -6.78 5.72 -14.64
N THR A 86 -5.53 5.75 -14.18
CA THR A 86 -4.91 6.72 -13.26
C THR A 86 -5.87 7.63 -12.49
N GLU A 87 -6.16 7.30 -11.24
CA GLU A 87 -6.49 8.32 -10.23
C GLU A 87 -5.66 8.06 -8.97
N GLU A 88 -4.59 8.86 -8.88
CA GLU A 88 -3.91 9.41 -7.71
C GLU A 88 -3.62 8.48 -6.51
N ILE A 89 -2.35 8.11 -6.41
CA ILE A 89 -1.69 7.57 -5.22
C ILE A 89 -1.63 8.68 -4.15
N SER A 90 -2.29 8.46 -3.00
CA SER A 90 -2.01 9.18 -1.76
C SER A 90 -1.64 8.17 -0.68
N VAL A 91 -0.39 8.21 -0.21
CA VAL A 91 0.18 7.28 0.77
C VAL A 91 0.00 7.81 2.21
N ALA A 92 -0.67 6.98 3.04
CA ALA A 92 -0.55 6.75 4.50
C ALA A 92 -0.81 7.88 5.54
N PRO A 93 -0.98 7.61 6.86
CA PRO A 93 -1.00 6.30 7.58
C PRO A 93 -2.16 6.06 8.60
N ASP A 94 -2.35 4.77 8.91
CA ASP A 94 -2.60 4.11 10.22
C ASP A 94 -3.72 4.57 11.19
N SER A 95 -4.66 3.66 11.46
CA SER A 95 -4.94 3.09 12.80
C SER A 95 -6.18 2.18 12.78
N SER A 96 -6.00 0.92 13.19
CA SER A 96 -6.95 0.05 13.92
C SER A 96 -8.44 0.07 13.55
N GLU A 97 -8.95 -1.06 13.04
CA GLU A 97 -10.04 -1.88 13.65
C GLU A 97 -10.74 -2.80 12.63
N GLU A 98 -10.66 -4.09 12.96
CA GLU A 98 -11.60 -5.22 12.83
C GLU A 98 -12.80 -5.18 11.86
N ASN A 99 -12.82 -6.21 10.99
CA ASN A 99 -13.96 -7.04 10.57
C ASN A 99 -15.27 -6.37 10.08
N ALA A 100 -15.48 -6.35 8.75
CA ALA A 100 -16.59 -7.03 8.06
C ALA A 100 -16.57 -6.72 6.54
N GLU A 101 -16.83 -7.76 5.74
CA GLU A 101 -16.82 -7.78 4.27
C GLU A 101 -17.94 -6.93 3.58
N PRO A 102 -17.84 -6.71 2.25
CA PRO A 102 -18.25 -5.47 1.60
C PRO A 102 -19.61 -5.55 0.89
N VAL A 103 -20.44 -4.51 1.04
CA VAL A 103 -21.59 -4.26 0.13
C VAL A 103 -21.21 -3.18 -0.89
N ARG A 104 -20.87 -3.64 -2.10
CA ARG A 104 -20.62 -2.83 -3.29
C ARG A 104 -21.94 -2.38 -3.94
N SER A 105 -22.41 -1.18 -3.62
CA SER A 105 -23.37 -0.45 -4.48
C SER A 105 -23.45 1.08 -4.24
N GLY A 106 -22.87 1.64 -3.17
CA GLY A 106 -23.24 2.99 -2.72
C GLY A 106 -22.24 4.15 -2.92
N ARG A 107 -21.21 4.06 -3.76
CA ARG A 107 -20.15 5.12 -3.75
C ARG A 107 -20.59 6.47 -4.33
N ARG A 108 -21.48 6.46 -5.34
CA ARG A 108 -22.09 7.70 -5.88
C ARG A 108 -23.10 8.29 -4.89
N THR A 109 -23.99 7.46 -4.34
CA THR A 109 -25.02 7.89 -3.39
C THR A 109 -24.44 8.47 -2.10
N LYS A 110 -23.35 7.89 -1.56
CA LYS A 110 -22.71 8.40 -0.33
C LYS A 110 -22.12 9.80 -0.45
N THR A 111 -21.65 10.22 -1.64
CA THR A 111 -21.10 11.59 -1.81
C THR A 111 -22.21 12.61 -1.97
N GLU A 112 -23.29 12.26 -2.66
CA GLU A 112 -24.49 13.10 -2.79
C GLU A 112 -25.19 13.26 -1.45
N GLU A 113 -25.37 12.17 -0.69
CA GLU A 113 -25.95 12.18 0.66
C GLU A 113 -25.16 13.07 1.63
N MET A 114 -23.83 13.01 1.59
CA MET A 114 -22.97 13.85 2.43
C MET A 114 -22.98 15.32 2.01
N SER A 115 -23.26 15.61 0.74
CA SER A 115 -23.39 17.00 0.26
C SER A 115 -24.71 17.62 0.76
N GLN A 116 -25.79 16.84 0.77
CA GLN A 116 -27.09 17.24 1.33
C GLN A 116 -27.01 17.47 2.85
N ARG A 117 -26.27 16.62 3.57
CA ARG A 117 -26.04 16.82 5.03
C ARG A 117 -25.25 18.09 5.32
N LEU A 118 -24.29 18.45 4.47
CA LEU A 118 -23.54 19.70 4.59
C LEU A 118 -24.44 20.93 4.35
N GLU A 119 -25.31 20.87 3.33
CA GLU A 119 -26.25 21.95 3.02
C GLU A 119 -27.19 22.23 4.20
N LYS A 120 -27.74 21.17 4.80
CA LYS A 120 -28.55 21.28 6.02
C LYS A 120 -27.78 21.86 7.21
N ALA A 121 -26.53 21.44 7.41
CA ALA A 121 -25.68 21.98 8.48
C ALA A 121 -25.32 23.47 8.28
N MET A 122 -25.26 23.94 7.03
CA MET A 122 -25.07 25.35 6.70
C MET A 122 -26.34 26.19 6.96
N GLU A 123 -27.53 25.61 6.82
CA GLU A 123 -28.80 26.25 7.18
C GLU A 123 -28.99 26.34 8.69
N ASP A 124 -28.71 25.26 9.42
CA ASP A 124 -28.86 25.19 10.89
C ASP A 124 -27.84 26.09 11.62
N HIS A 125 -26.68 26.36 11.00
CA HIS A 125 -25.60 27.16 11.57
C HIS A 125 -25.03 28.19 10.58
N PRO A 126 -25.73 29.32 10.33
CA PRO A 126 -25.36 30.29 9.28
C PRO A 126 -24.03 31.02 9.52
N TYR A 127 -23.53 31.04 10.76
CA TYR A 127 -22.27 31.69 11.14
C TYR A 127 -21.12 30.71 11.44
N ALA A 128 -21.36 29.40 11.31
CA ALA A 128 -20.33 28.40 11.64
C ALA A 128 -19.18 28.44 10.62
N ASN A 129 -17.96 28.40 11.13
CA ASN A 129 -16.77 28.28 10.28
C ASN A 129 -16.62 26.84 9.75
N GLN A 130 -15.72 26.63 8.79
CA GLN A 130 -15.50 25.30 8.19
C GLN A 130 -15.11 24.24 9.24
N LYS A 131 -14.53 24.67 10.37
CA LYS A 131 -14.10 23.80 11.44
C LYS A 131 -15.21 23.32 12.34
N GLU A 132 -16.11 24.23 12.69
CA GLU A 132 -17.31 23.89 13.43
C GLU A 132 -18.24 22.98 12.59
N LEU A 133 -18.36 23.24 11.28
CA LEU A 133 -19.12 22.36 10.38
C LEU A 133 -18.50 20.97 10.25
N ALA A 134 -17.17 20.87 10.27
CA ALA A 134 -16.46 19.59 10.24
C ALA A 134 -16.70 18.77 11.52
N GLU A 135 -16.69 19.42 12.69
CA GLU A 135 -16.96 18.79 13.99
C GLU A 135 -18.41 18.33 14.10
N VAL A 136 -19.39 19.15 13.66
CA VAL A 136 -20.81 18.81 13.67
C VAL A 136 -21.14 17.63 12.73
N LEU A 137 -20.46 17.55 11.58
CA LEU A 137 -20.70 16.51 10.58
C LEU A 137 -19.82 15.25 10.75
N GLY A 138 -18.90 15.25 11.72
CA GLY A 138 -17.96 14.15 11.94
C GLY A 138 -17.04 13.86 10.75
N ILE A 139 -16.68 14.89 9.99
CA ILE A 139 -15.80 14.78 8.80
C ILE A 139 -14.61 15.74 8.89
N SER A 140 -13.60 15.55 8.05
CA SER A 140 -12.43 16.43 8.05
C SER A 140 -12.71 17.82 7.45
N GLN A 141 -11.96 18.82 7.94
CA GLN A 141 -11.94 20.20 7.41
C GLN A 141 -11.80 20.25 5.88
N ALA A 142 -10.84 19.48 5.36
CA ALA A 142 -10.55 19.40 3.93
C ALA A 142 -11.75 18.84 3.15
N ARG A 143 -12.49 17.88 3.75
CA ARG A 143 -13.68 17.30 3.14
C ARG A 143 -14.83 18.31 3.06
N VAL A 144 -15.04 19.12 4.09
CA VAL A 144 -16.01 20.23 4.09
C VAL A 144 -15.68 21.23 2.98
N SER A 145 -14.40 21.63 2.85
CA SER A 145 -13.95 22.55 1.79
C SER A 145 -14.19 22.00 0.38
N GLN A 146 -13.91 20.71 0.15
CA GLN A 146 -14.19 20.04 -1.12
C GLN A 146 -15.68 19.96 -1.45
N LEU A 147 -16.53 19.64 -0.48
CA LEU A 147 -17.98 19.58 -0.65
C LEU A 147 -18.57 20.96 -0.94
N LYS A 148 -18.13 22.00 -0.21
CA LYS A 148 -18.52 23.40 -0.43
C LYS A 148 -18.10 23.90 -1.82
N ARG A 149 -16.90 23.53 -2.29
CA ARG A 149 -16.45 23.79 -3.67
C ARG A 149 -17.36 23.11 -4.69
N LYS A 150 -17.69 21.83 -4.53
CA LYS A 150 -18.58 21.11 -5.45
C LYS A 150 -19.98 21.75 -5.53
N LEU A 151 -20.55 22.16 -4.40
CA LEU A 151 -21.81 22.91 -4.37
C LEU A 151 -21.70 24.24 -5.14
N SER A 152 -20.60 24.98 -4.97
CA SER A 152 -20.35 26.22 -5.72
C SER A 152 -20.14 26.03 -7.22
N THR A 153 -19.59 24.88 -7.64
CA THR A 153 -19.40 24.53 -9.05
C THR A 153 -20.70 24.07 -9.70
N SER A 154 -21.56 23.33 -8.99
CA SER A 154 -22.89 22.94 -9.48
C SER A 154 -23.86 24.12 -9.64
N GLY A 155 -23.69 25.21 -8.89
CA GLY A 155 -24.50 26.43 -9.04
C GLY A 155 -24.08 27.38 -10.17
N ARG A 156 -22.98 27.10 -10.88
CA ARG A 156 -22.49 27.91 -12.03
C ARG A 156 -22.83 27.31 -13.40
N ALA A 157 -23.60 26.22 -13.44
CA ALA A 157 -24.03 25.56 -14.65
C ALA A 157 -25.52 25.82 -14.94
N THR A 158 -25.85 27.08 -15.27
CA THR A 158 -27.07 27.42 -16.00
C THR A 158 -26.72 28.59 -16.93
N PRO A 159 -27.06 28.52 -18.23
CA PRO A 159 -26.59 29.45 -19.26
C PRO A 159 -27.02 30.90 -19.05
#